data_AF-A0A5A7NI49-F1
#
_entry.id   AF-A0A5A7NI49-F1
#
_cell.length_a   1.000
_cell.length_b   1.000
_cell.length_c   1.000
_cell.angle_alpha   90.00
_cell.angle_beta   90.00
_cell.angle_gamma   90.00
#
_symmetry.space_group_name_H-M   'P 1'
#
loop_
_entity.id
_entity.type
_entity.pdbx_description
1 polymer ?
#
loop_
_entity_poly.entity_id
_entity_poly.type
_entity_poly.pdbx_seq_one_letter_code
_entity_poly.pdbx_strand_id
1 'polypeptide(L)'
;MKPTSALLKTMGAVLALGVAFGGPVAAQDDFSNVDIRTEHVGGNVHVLFGAGGNIGALTTEDGVVLIDDQFAPLTDRILKLSRRWKAGR
;
A
#
# COMPACT_ATOMS: atom_id res chain seq x y z
N MET A 1 29.75 -44.40 3.53
CA MET A 1 30.37 -44.00 2.25
C MET A 1 30.51 -42.49 2.23
N LYS A 2 31.72 -41.95 2.05
CA LYS A 2 31.95 -40.48 2.01
C LYS A 2 31.55 -39.99 0.61
N PRO A 3 30.71 -38.95 0.47
CA PRO A 3 30.37 -38.42 -0.85
C PRO A 3 31.65 -37.97 -1.54
N THR A 4 31.84 -38.41 -2.78
CA THR A 4 32.99 -38.02 -3.60
C THR A 4 32.97 -36.51 -3.82
N SER A 5 34.15 -35.89 -3.81
CA SER A 5 34.32 -34.43 -3.88
C SER A 5 33.67 -33.78 -5.11
N ALA A 6 33.45 -34.55 -6.18
CA ALA A 6 32.71 -34.12 -7.35
C ALA A 6 31.22 -33.83 -7.05
N LEU A 7 30.55 -34.71 -6.30
CA LEU A 7 29.14 -34.60 -5.93
C LEU A 7 28.90 -33.40 -4.99
N LEU A 8 29.80 -33.19 -4.03
CA LEU A 8 29.71 -32.08 -3.10
C LEU A 8 29.87 -30.71 -3.81
N LYS A 9 30.73 -30.66 -4.85
CA LYS A 9 30.91 -29.47 -5.69
C LYS A 9 29.72 -29.19 -6.59
N THR A 10 29.09 -30.23 -7.18
CA THR A 10 27.91 -30.04 -8.03
C THR A 10 26.72 -29.55 -7.20
N MET A 11 26.51 -30.10 -6.01
CA MET A 11 25.46 -29.62 -5.11
C MET A 11 25.71 -28.18 -4.63
N GLY A 12 26.96 -27.83 -4.33
CA GLY A 12 27.34 -26.45 -3.99
C GLY A 12 27.09 -25.45 -5.11
N ALA A 13 27.36 -25.84 -6.37
CA ALA A 13 27.13 -25.00 -7.54
C ALA A 13 25.62 -24.76 -7.80
N VAL A 14 24.77 -25.78 -7.63
CA VAL A 14 23.31 -25.66 -7.79
C VAL A 14 22.72 -24.77 -6.68
N LEU A 15 23.21 -24.90 -5.44
CA LEU A 15 22.75 -24.07 -4.33
C LEU A 15 23.16 -22.60 -4.49
N ALA A 16 24.39 -22.34 -4.96
CA ALA A 16 24.87 -20.99 -5.24
C ALA A 16 24.09 -20.30 -6.37
N LEU A 17 23.64 -21.07 -7.38
CA LEU A 17 22.83 -20.55 -8.47
C LEU A 17 21.42 -20.17 -8.00
N GLY A 18 20.80 -20.94 -7.10
CA GLY A 18 19.47 -20.64 -6.56
C GLY A 18 19.43 -19.34 -5.73
N VAL A 19 20.49 -19.04 -4.97
CA VAL A 19 20.59 -17.81 -4.17
C VAL A 19 20.79 -16.56 -5.04
N ALA A 20 21.46 -16.70 -6.20
CA ALA A 20 21.69 -15.58 -7.11
C ALA A 20 20.42 -15.10 -7.85
N PHE A 21 19.38 -15.94 -7.93
CA PHE A 21 18.11 -15.60 -8.60
C PHE A 21 16.94 -15.33 -7.64
N GLY A 22 17.15 -15.45 -6.33
CA GLY A 22 16.16 -15.10 -5.30
C GLY A 22 16.19 -13.61 -4.95
N GLY A 23 15.83 -12.74 -5.90
CA GLY A 23 15.58 -11.32 -5.61
C GLY A 23 14.37 -11.13 -4.69
N PRO A 24 14.25 -10.00 -3.96
CA PRO A 24 13.08 -9.73 -3.14
C PRO A 24 11.84 -9.67 -4.03
N VAL A 25 10.92 -10.62 -3.84
CA VAL A 25 9.56 -10.52 -4.39
C VAL A 25 8.81 -9.54 -3.50
N ALA A 26 8.93 -8.25 -3.79
CA ALA A 26 7.99 -7.27 -3.28
C ALA A 26 6.66 -7.54 -3.99
N ALA A 27 5.69 -8.15 -3.30
CA ALA A 27 4.32 -8.12 -3.74
C ALA A 27 3.89 -6.65 -3.76
N GLN A 28 3.86 -6.04 -4.94
CA GLN A 28 3.33 -4.70 -5.10
C GLN A 28 1.82 -4.80 -4.91
N ASP A 29 1.30 -4.16 -3.87
CA ASP A 29 -0.15 -4.03 -3.69
C ASP A 29 -0.71 -3.20 -4.85
N ASP A 30 -1.52 -3.84 -5.70
CA ASP A 30 -2.20 -3.17 -6.81
C ASP A 30 -3.45 -2.44 -6.30
N PHE A 31 -3.30 -1.14 -6.06
CA PHE A 31 -4.42 -0.29 -5.64
C PHE A 31 -5.21 0.32 -6.81
N SER A 32 -4.94 -0.08 -8.07
CA SER A 32 -5.57 0.52 -9.26
C SER A 32 -7.09 0.43 -9.24
N ASN A 33 -7.63 -0.68 -8.73
CA ASN A 33 -9.07 -1.00 -8.67
C ASN A 33 -9.73 -0.73 -7.30
N VAL A 34 -9.06 -0.02 -6.39
CA VAL A 34 -9.70 0.35 -5.12
C VAL A 34 -10.76 1.41 -5.36
N ASP A 35 -12.01 1.05 -5.11
CA ASP A 35 -13.11 1.99 -5.02
C ASP A 35 -13.09 2.69 -3.65
N ILE A 36 -13.16 4.02 -3.66
CA ILE A 36 -13.14 4.85 -2.45
C ILE A 36 -14.49 5.53 -2.33
N ARG A 37 -15.22 5.16 -1.29
CA ARG A 37 -16.52 5.75 -0.96
C ARG A 37 -16.39 6.76 0.15
N THR A 38 -17.19 7.82 0.13
CA THR A 38 -17.16 8.87 1.16
C THR A 38 -18.53 9.04 1.78
N GLU A 39 -18.57 9.19 3.10
CA GLU A 39 -19.75 9.64 3.83
C GLU A 39 -19.44 10.92 4.63
N HIS A 40 -20.43 11.81 4.72
CA HIS A 40 -20.40 12.93 5.65
C HIS A 40 -20.95 12.48 7.00
N VAL A 41 -20.19 12.76 8.07
CA VAL A 41 -20.59 12.39 9.44
C VAL A 41 -21.29 13.57 10.11
N GLY A 42 -20.74 14.78 9.97
CA GLY A 42 -21.30 15.98 10.58
C GLY A 42 -20.30 17.13 10.62
N GLY A 43 -20.79 18.37 10.49
CA GLY A 43 -19.94 19.55 10.43
C GLY A 43 -18.87 19.42 9.34
N ASN A 44 -17.60 19.51 9.73
CA ASN A 44 -16.44 19.40 8.84
C ASN A 44 -15.84 17.97 8.78
N VAL A 45 -16.54 16.97 9.30
CA VAL A 45 -16.03 15.59 9.46
C VAL A 45 -16.63 14.67 8.40
N HIS A 46 -15.75 13.94 7.72
CA HIS A 46 -16.05 12.93 6.73
C HIS A 46 -15.34 11.62 7.05
N VAL A 47 -15.87 10.50 6.54
CA VAL A 47 -15.21 9.19 6.56
C VAL A 47 -15.07 8.68 5.13
N LEU A 48 -13.88 8.18 4.80
CA LEU A 48 -13.62 7.47 3.55
C LEU A 48 -13.51 5.97 3.84
N PHE A 49 -14.15 5.17 3.01
CA PHE A 49 -14.12 3.71 3.04
C PHE A 49 -13.34 3.21 1.81
N GLY A 50 -12.40 2.30 2.00
CA GLY A 50 -11.63 1.69 0.90
C GLY A 50 -10.85 0.44 1.33
N ALA A 51 -9.87 0.04 0.52
CA ALA A 51 -9.06 -1.15 0.78
C ALA A 51 -8.22 -1.07 2.07
N GLY A 52 -8.00 0.13 2.60
CA GLY A 52 -7.30 0.38 3.85
C GLY A 52 -8.18 0.51 5.09
N GLY A 53 -9.47 0.21 4.99
CA GLY A 53 -10.43 0.40 6.09
C GLY A 53 -11.09 1.77 6.07
N ASN A 54 -11.29 2.35 7.27
CA ASN A 54 -12.03 3.60 7.46
C ASN A 54 -11.07 4.74 7.80
N ILE A 55 -10.99 5.75 6.94
CA ILE A 55 -10.13 6.92 7.13
C ILE A 55 -10.99 8.10 7.57
N GLY A 56 -10.63 8.72 8.68
CA GLY A 56 -11.25 9.95 9.15
C GLY A 56 -10.67 11.17 8.41
N ALA A 57 -11.53 12.11 8.02
CA ALA A 57 -11.09 13.37 7.39
C ALA A 57 -11.77 14.58 8.03
N LEU A 58 -10.97 15.58 8.38
CA LEU A 58 -11.42 16.90 8.84
C LEU A 58 -11.08 17.94 7.77
N THR A 59 -12.10 18.60 7.22
CA THR A 59 -11.93 19.65 6.21
C THR A 59 -12.00 21.05 6.82
N THR A 60 -10.91 21.81 6.76
CA THR A 60 -10.87 23.22 7.17
C THR A 60 -10.72 24.14 5.95
N GLU A 61 -10.73 25.45 6.17
CA GLU A 61 -10.45 26.43 5.12
C GLU A 61 -9.01 26.30 4.61
N ASP A 62 -8.07 26.02 5.51
CA ASP A 62 -6.64 25.91 5.20
C ASP A 62 -6.27 24.57 4.55
N GLY A 63 -7.03 23.49 4.78
CA GLY A 63 -6.63 22.18 4.28
C GLY A 63 -7.51 21.02 4.75
N VAL A 64 -6.97 19.81 4.62
CA VAL A 64 -7.61 18.58 5.07
C VAL A 64 -6.64 17.79 5.92
N VAL A 65 -7.09 17.43 7.12
CA VAL A 65 -6.36 16.54 8.02
C VAL A 65 -6.95 15.15 7.87
N LEU A 66 -6.09 14.17 7.58
CA LEU A 66 -6.45 12.76 7.49
C LEU A 66 -5.98 12.02 8.73
N ILE A 67 -6.83 11.15 9.26
CA ILE A 67 -6.54 10.27 10.39
C ILE A 67 -6.64 8.84 9.85
N ASP A 68 -5.48 8.23 9.62
CA ASP A 68 -5.27 6.90 9.05
C ASP A 68 -4.07 6.28 9.76
N ASP A 69 -4.06 4.96 9.94
CA ASP A 69 -2.93 4.22 10.53
C ASP A 69 -2.04 3.51 9.48
N GLN A 70 -2.42 3.41 8.20
CA GLN A 70 -1.74 2.48 7.28
C GLN A 70 -1.52 2.85 5.80
N PHE A 71 -2.00 3.97 5.20
CA PHE A 71 -1.94 4.10 3.72
C PHE A 71 -1.30 5.38 3.14
N ALA A 72 0.03 5.46 3.19
CA ALA A 72 0.81 6.41 2.37
C ALA A 72 0.54 6.33 0.84
N PRO A 73 0.35 5.14 0.21
CA PRO A 73 0.18 5.04 -1.25
C PRO A 73 -1.14 5.60 -1.80
N LEU A 74 -2.18 5.74 -0.96
CA LEU A 74 -3.50 6.22 -1.38
C LEU A 74 -3.68 7.74 -1.25
N THR A 75 -2.68 8.43 -0.70
CA THR A 75 -2.69 9.86 -0.39
C THR A 75 -3.18 10.73 -1.55
N ASP A 76 -2.65 10.51 -2.77
CA ASP A 76 -2.99 11.35 -3.93
C ASP A 76 -4.46 11.25 -4.36
N ARG A 77 -5.05 10.05 -4.28
CA ARG A 77 -6.48 9.85 -4.57
C ARG A 77 -7.35 10.55 -3.53
N ILE A 78 -6.97 10.46 -2.26
CA ILE A 78 -7.68 11.10 -1.15
C ILE A 78 -7.61 12.64 -1.27
N LEU A 79 -6.44 13.19 -1.60
CA LEU A 79 -6.28 14.63 -1.85
C LEU A 79 -7.15 15.13 -3.01
N LYS A 80 -7.32 14.34 -4.06
CA LYS A 80 -8.20 14.70 -5.17
C LYS A 80 -9.67 14.73 -4.75
N LEU A 81 -10.11 13.76 -3.95
CA LEU A 81 -11.47 13.72 -3.39
C LEU A 81 -11.75 14.91 -2.47
N SER A 82 -10.78 15.29 -1.65
CA SER A 82 -10.93 16.37 -0.69
C SER A 82 -11.15 17.75 -1.35
N ARG A 83 -10.53 17.98 -2.52
CA ARG A 83 -10.78 19.18 -3.34
C ARG A 83 -12.22 19.25 -3.85
N ARG A 84 -12.86 18.12 -4.13
CA ARG A 84 -14.26 18.07 -4.58
C ARG A 84 -15.22 18.51 -3.47
N TRP A 85 -14.94 18.19 -2.21
CA TRP A 85 -15.77 18.65 -1.09
C TRP A 85 -15.67 20.15 -0.84
N LYS A 86 -14.50 20.75 -1.08
CA LYS A 86 -14.35 22.21 -1.02
C LYS A 86 -15.18 22.93 -2.08
N ALA A 87 -15.35 22.36 -3.27
CA ALA A 87 -16.06 23.01 -4.38
C ALA A 87 -17.60 22.91 -4.28
N GLY A 88 -18.13 22.07 -3.39
CA GLY A 88 -19.57 21.87 -3.18
C GLY A 88 -20.12 22.54 -1.92
N ARG A 89 -19.31 23.33 -1.21
CA ARG A 89 -19.75 24.24 -0.14
C ARG A 89 -19.98 25.63 -0.70
#